data_AF-A0A8K0DAE9-F1
#
_entry.id   AF-A0A8K0DAE9-F1
#
_cell.length_a   1.000
_cell.length_b   1.000
_cell.length_c   1.000
_cell.angle_alpha   90.00
_cell.angle_beta   90.00
_cell.angle_gamma   90.00
#
_symmetry.space_group_name_H-M   'P 1'
#
loop_
_entity.id
_entity.type
_entity.pdbx_description
1 polymer ?
#
loop_
_entity_poly.entity_id
_entity_poly.type
_entity_poly.pdbx_seq_one_letter_code
_entity_poly.pdbx_strand_id
1 'polypeptide(L)'
;MVLTGVLMFYLFVPFLLAQEGYYWRWYTGNTPSDALEPGKDDNNEAIYIGMTLHPGFTLLPGTIYPKQKKVVYEFGLAEFYADLDVLILCAKHKEQFRWDKGQKGMTISEVTKNNELQMVLAGSDKSRPLYIGRTTIPRNQTVIGKILVTNDTLNFMWVAQSGEGWSVTDYEVLLYDPRFIVKTECLGNNITINIFNNHN
;
A
#
# COMPACT_ATOMS: atom_id res chain seq x y z
N MET A 1 8.07 -26.88 -22.78
CA MET A 1 6.85 -26.03 -22.86
C MET A 1 6.54 -25.47 -21.47
N VAL A 2 7.37 -24.55 -20.96
CA VAL A 2 7.18 -23.87 -19.65
C VAL A 2 7.52 -22.37 -19.74
N LEU A 3 8.15 -21.93 -20.83
CA LEU A 3 8.60 -20.55 -21.01
C LEU A 3 7.48 -19.55 -21.29
N THR A 4 6.27 -20.00 -21.66
CA THR A 4 5.16 -19.12 -22.02
C THR A 4 4.38 -18.63 -20.80
N GLY A 5 4.33 -19.39 -19.70
CA GLY A 5 3.59 -19.02 -18.49
C GLY A 5 4.27 -17.91 -17.67
N VAL A 6 5.61 -17.96 -17.55
CA VAL A 6 6.39 -16.94 -16.84
C VAL A 6 6.38 -15.62 -17.62
N LEU A 7 6.56 -15.68 -18.95
CA LEU A 7 6.56 -14.49 -19.80
C LEU A 7 5.18 -13.81 -19.87
N MET A 8 4.08 -14.58 -19.85
CA MET A 8 2.73 -14.01 -19.73
C MET A 8 2.50 -13.29 -18.40
N PHE A 9 3.05 -13.81 -17.29
CA PHE A 9 2.99 -13.11 -15.99
C PHE A 9 3.70 -11.75 -16.04
N TYR A 10 4.89 -11.66 -16.66
CA TYR A 10 5.61 -10.38 -16.76
C TYR A 10 4.97 -9.38 -17.74
N LEU A 11 4.23 -9.84 -18.75
CA LEU A 11 3.60 -8.98 -19.75
C LEU A 11 2.18 -8.54 -19.39
N PHE A 12 1.42 -9.32 -18.61
CA PHE A 12 0.04 -8.98 -18.22
C PHE A 12 -0.07 -8.28 -16.86
N VAL A 13 0.83 -8.56 -15.90
CA VAL A 13 0.76 -7.99 -14.54
C VAL A 13 0.91 -6.46 -14.50
N PRO A 14 1.79 -5.81 -15.30
CA PRO A 14 1.87 -4.35 -15.29
C PRO A 14 0.60 -3.68 -15.84
N PHE A 15 -0.05 -4.30 -16.82
CA PHE A 15 -1.24 -3.76 -17.47
C PHE A 15 -2.51 -3.96 -16.64
N LEU A 16 -2.59 -5.04 -15.86
CA LEU A 16 -3.75 -5.33 -15.01
C LEU A 16 -3.70 -4.63 -13.63
N LEU A 17 -2.54 -4.13 -13.19
CA LEU A 17 -2.35 -3.48 -11.88
C LEU A 17 -2.30 -1.94 -11.93
N ALA A 18 -2.39 -1.33 -13.11
CA ALA A 18 -2.58 0.09 -13.22
C ALA A 18 -4.06 0.41 -12.98
N GLN A 19 -4.42 0.63 -11.71
CA GLN A 19 -5.67 1.33 -11.42
C GLN A 19 -5.47 2.80 -11.80
N GLU A 20 -6.47 3.47 -12.40
CA GLU A 20 -6.28 4.74 -13.14
C GLU A 20 -5.62 5.92 -12.37
N GLY A 21 -5.31 5.80 -11.08
CA GLY A 21 -4.55 6.79 -10.30
C GLY A 21 -3.23 6.31 -9.66
N TYR A 22 -2.96 5.00 -9.59
CA TYR A 22 -1.78 4.46 -8.92
C TYR A 22 -1.29 3.14 -9.51
N TYR A 23 -0.02 2.84 -9.24
CA TYR A 23 0.62 1.68 -9.81
C TYR A 23 1.78 1.18 -8.94
N TRP A 24 2.09 -0.10 -9.11
CA TRP A 24 3.28 -0.73 -8.55
C TRP A 24 4.38 -0.74 -9.61
N ARG A 25 5.60 -0.35 -9.22
CA ARG A 25 6.79 -0.52 -10.07
C ARG A 25 7.92 -1.15 -9.30
N TRP A 26 8.88 -1.73 -10.02
CA TRP A 26 10.11 -2.23 -9.42
C TRP A 26 10.85 -1.13 -8.66
N TYR A 27 11.23 -1.45 -7.43
CA TYR A 27 12.08 -0.63 -6.60
C TYR A 27 13.54 -0.96 -6.90
N THR A 28 14.27 0.01 -7.43
CA THR A 28 15.66 -0.16 -7.87
C THR A 28 16.68 0.26 -6.80
N GLY A 29 16.24 0.44 -5.56
CA GLY A 29 17.04 1.03 -4.47
C GLY A 29 17.05 2.56 -4.47
N ASN A 30 16.41 3.21 -5.45
CA ASN A 30 16.19 4.66 -5.48
C ASN A 30 14.70 4.96 -5.31
N THR A 31 14.38 5.91 -4.43
CA THR A 31 13.00 6.31 -4.18
C THR A 31 12.47 7.20 -5.31
N PRO A 32 11.36 6.81 -5.96
CA PRO A 32 10.67 7.66 -6.92
C PRO A 32 10.08 8.94 -6.31
N SER A 33 10.05 10.04 -7.06
CA SER A 33 9.40 11.30 -6.61
C SER A 33 7.89 11.16 -6.38
N ASP A 34 7.25 10.27 -7.13
CA ASP A 34 5.82 9.97 -7.07
C ASP A 34 5.49 8.78 -6.14
N ALA A 35 6.46 8.24 -5.40
CA ALA A 35 6.20 7.22 -4.39
C ALA A 35 5.35 7.77 -3.23
N LEU A 36 4.41 6.97 -2.74
CA LEU A 36 3.53 7.34 -1.65
C LEU A 36 4.28 7.20 -0.31
N GLU A 37 4.44 8.31 0.41
CA GLU A 37 5.06 8.37 1.74
C GLU A 37 3.96 8.20 2.81
N PRO A 38 3.92 7.07 3.53
CA PRO A 38 2.87 6.80 4.51
C PRO A 38 3.21 7.33 5.91
N GLY A 39 4.44 7.79 6.14
CA GLY A 39 4.92 8.21 7.45
C GLY A 39 6.44 8.11 7.55
N LYS A 40 6.94 8.02 8.78
CA LYS A 40 8.37 8.08 9.08
C LYS A 40 8.82 6.99 10.05
N ASP A 41 10.11 6.65 10.01
CA ASP A 41 10.73 5.73 10.96
C ASP A 41 11.09 6.41 12.31
N ASP A 42 11.74 5.65 13.20
CA ASP A 42 12.19 6.15 14.51
C ASP A 42 13.34 7.17 14.43
N ASN A 43 13.95 7.34 13.25
CA ASN A 43 14.97 8.34 12.95
C ASN A 43 14.38 9.55 12.21
N ASN A 44 13.05 9.65 12.11
CA ASN A 44 12.34 10.71 11.38
C ASN A 44 12.65 10.72 9.86
N GLU A 45 13.05 9.57 9.32
CA GLU A 45 13.29 9.36 7.88
C GLU A 45 12.02 8.84 7.21
N ALA A 46 11.78 9.29 5.97
CA ALA A 46 10.63 8.84 5.20
C ALA A 46 10.72 7.34 4.91
N ILE A 47 9.62 6.64 5.15
CA ILE A 47 9.43 5.25 4.71
C ILE A 47 8.51 5.21 3.49
N TYR A 48 8.41 4.06 2.84
CA TYR A 48 7.53 3.89 1.67
C TYR A 48 6.79 2.56 1.74
N ILE A 49 5.70 2.46 0.99
CA ILE A 49 4.91 1.23 0.90
C ILE A 49 5.55 0.32 -0.16
N GLY A 50 6.00 -0.85 0.29
CA GLY A 50 6.54 -1.88 -0.57
C GLY A 50 5.67 -3.10 -0.67
N MET A 51 5.94 -3.92 -1.67
CA MET A 51 5.40 -5.27 -1.82
C MET A 51 6.49 -6.21 -2.31
N THR A 52 6.52 -7.43 -1.80
CA THR A 52 7.51 -8.45 -2.19
C THR A 52 6.90 -9.84 -2.19
N LEU A 53 7.56 -10.77 -2.87
CA LEU A 53 7.16 -12.16 -2.96
C LEU A 53 7.85 -12.98 -1.88
N HIS A 54 7.09 -13.42 -0.88
CA HIS A 54 7.56 -14.41 0.08
C HIS A 54 7.63 -15.81 -0.58
N PRO A 55 8.63 -16.64 -0.26
CA PRO A 55 8.71 -18.02 -0.73
C PRO A 55 7.38 -18.78 -0.58
N GLY A 56 6.96 -19.48 -1.65
CA GLY A 56 5.63 -20.10 -1.71
C GLY A 56 4.56 -19.24 -2.37
N PHE A 57 4.95 -18.26 -3.19
CA PHE A 57 4.08 -17.46 -4.07
C PHE A 57 3.08 -16.54 -3.35
N THR A 58 3.47 -16.01 -2.19
CA THR A 58 2.63 -15.06 -1.42
C THR A 58 3.15 -13.64 -1.60
N LEU A 59 2.35 -12.76 -2.21
CA LEU A 59 2.68 -11.34 -2.32
C LEU A 59 2.25 -10.61 -1.05
N LEU A 60 3.20 -9.95 -0.38
CA LEU A 60 2.99 -9.33 0.93
C LEU A 60 3.39 -7.85 0.90
N PRO A 61 2.59 -6.96 1.50
CA PRO A 61 3.00 -5.59 1.72
C PRO A 61 4.03 -5.50 2.84
N GLY A 62 4.82 -4.44 2.81
CA GLY A 62 5.78 -4.13 3.86
C GLY A 62 6.25 -2.68 3.82
N THR A 63 7.15 -2.37 4.72
CA THR A 63 7.76 -1.05 4.87
C THR A 63 9.09 -1.02 4.11
N ILE A 64 9.21 -0.19 3.08
CA ILE A 64 10.48 0.11 2.44
C ILE A 64 11.22 1.12 3.29
N TYR A 65 12.47 0.80 3.62
CA TYR A 65 13.41 1.71 4.24
C TYR A 65 14.48 2.11 3.21
N PRO A 66 14.40 3.31 2.61
CA PRO A 66 15.25 3.70 1.48
C PRO A 66 16.75 3.62 1.77
N LYS A 67 17.17 4.05 2.98
CA LYS A 67 18.57 4.02 3.38
C LYS A 67 19.16 2.62 3.40
N GLN A 68 18.35 1.61 3.75
CA GLN A 68 18.78 0.21 3.75
C GLN A 68 18.45 -0.54 2.46
N LYS A 69 17.74 0.12 1.51
CA LYS A 69 17.34 -0.44 0.21
C LYS A 69 16.62 -1.78 0.33
N LYS A 70 15.81 -1.95 1.37
CA LYS A 70 15.07 -3.18 1.65
C LYS A 70 13.62 -2.88 2.01
N VAL A 71 12.76 -3.85 1.77
CA VAL A 71 11.42 -3.92 2.36
C VAL A 71 11.44 -4.86 3.55
N VAL A 72 10.79 -4.48 4.63
CA VAL A 72 10.56 -5.30 5.83
C VAL A 72 9.07 -5.64 5.89
N TYR A 73 8.74 -6.92 6.05
CA TYR A 73 7.37 -7.42 5.98
C TYR A 73 7.15 -8.54 6.99
N GLU A 74 5.88 -8.78 7.34
CA GLU A 74 5.49 -9.84 8.27
C GLU A 74 4.99 -11.07 7.53
N PHE A 75 5.45 -12.24 7.96
CA PHE A 75 4.85 -13.52 7.58
C PHE A 75 4.93 -14.53 8.73
N GLY A 76 3.81 -15.15 9.08
CA GLY A 76 3.81 -16.26 10.04
C GLY A 76 4.32 -15.90 11.43
N LEU A 77 4.04 -14.69 11.93
CA LEU A 77 4.50 -14.15 13.22
C LEU A 77 6.00 -13.83 13.27
N ALA A 78 6.66 -13.74 12.12
CA ALA A 78 8.07 -13.37 12.03
C ALA A 78 8.28 -12.18 11.08
N GLU A 79 9.33 -11.42 11.38
CA GLU A 79 9.85 -10.38 10.49
C GLU A 79 10.72 -11.01 9.41
N PHE A 80 10.48 -10.61 8.17
CA PHE A 80 11.33 -10.91 7.04
C PHE A 80 11.74 -9.63 6.33
N TYR A 81 12.79 -9.72 5.53
CA TYR A 81 13.17 -8.65 4.62
C TYR A 81 13.48 -9.17 3.23
N ALA A 82 13.37 -8.29 2.25
CA ALA A 82 13.82 -8.53 0.88
C ALA A 82 14.48 -7.26 0.34
N ASP A 83 15.56 -7.43 -0.41
CA ASP A 83 16.29 -6.39 -1.15
C ASP A 83 16.24 -6.61 -2.67
N LEU A 84 15.71 -7.77 -3.09
CA LEU A 84 15.41 -8.13 -4.47
C LEU A 84 13.91 -8.35 -4.66
N ASP A 85 13.48 -8.20 -5.92
CA ASP A 85 12.09 -8.38 -6.34
C ASP A 85 11.08 -7.56 -5.50
N VAL A 86 11.46 -6.33 -5.17
CA VAL A 86 10.63 -5.38 -4.42
C VAL A 86 9.88 -4.47 -5.38
N LEU A 87 8.59 -4.29 -5.14
CA LEU A 87 7.75 -3.28 -5.76
C LEU A 87 7.52 -2.12 -4.80
N ILE A 88 7.40 -0.90 -5.32
CA ILE A 88 7.07 0.32 -4.57
C ILE A 88 5.77 0.94 -5.12
N LEU A 89 4.88 1.35 -4.21
CA LEU A 89 3.61 1.98 -4.56
C LEU A 89 3.83 3.45 -4.94
N CYS A 90 3.40 3.81 -6.16
CA CYS A 90 3.50 5.15 -6.71
C CYS A 90 2.13 5.65 -7.14
N ALA A 91 1.93 6.97 -7.06
CA ALA A 91 0.67 7.61 -7.44
C ALA A 91 0.95 8.94 -8.13
N LYS A 92 0.21 9.22 -9.20
CA LYS A 92 0.31 10.50 -9.92
C LYS A 92 -0.24 11.64 -9.07
N HIS A 93 -1.32 11.40 -8.34
CA HIS A 93 -1.99 12.35 -7.47
C HIS A 93 -2.12 11.73 -6.09
N LYS A 94 -1.18 12.06 -5.19
CA LYS A 94 -1.13 11.47 -3.83
C LYS A 94 -2.33 11.90 -2.98
N GLU A 95 -3.00 12.99 -3.36
CA GLU A 95 -4.19 13.55 -2.73
C GLU A 95 -5.43 12.65 -2.90
N GLN A 96 -5.41 11.70 -3.85
CA GLN A 96 -6.44 10.69 -3.98
C GLN A 96 -6.40 9.64 -2.86
N PHE A 97 -5.32 9.62 -2.09
CA PHE A 97 -5.12 8.68 -1.01
C PHE A 97 -5.44 9.31 0.33
N ARG A 98 -6.05 8.51 1.20
CA ARG A 98 -6.25 8.87 2.59
C ARG A 98 -6.13 7.67 3.49
N TRP A 99 -5.80 7.95 4.73
CA TRP A 99 -5.75 6.99 5.82
C TRP A 99 -6.97 7.21 6.68
N ASP A 100 -7.85 6.22 6.75
CA ASP A 100 -9.02 6.24 7.62
C ASP A 100 -8.92 5.16 8.68
N LYS A 101 -9.56 5.39 9.83
CA LYS A 101 -9.57 4.44 10.95
C LYS A 101 -10.14 3.10 10.47
N GLY A 102 -9.36 2.05 10.68
CA GLY A 102 -9.79 0.66 10.59
C GLY A 102 -9.66 -0.02 11.94
N GLN A 103 -10.56 -0.94 12.22
CA GLN A 103 -10.42 -1.83 13.36
C GLN A 103 -11.01 -3.19 13.04
N LYS A 104 -10.52 -4.22 13.75
CA LYS A 104 -11.06 -5.56 13.65
C LYS A 104 -12.58 -5.56 13.88
N GLY A 105 -13.32 -6.16 12.96
CA GLY A 105 -14.78 -6.29 13.01
C GLY A 105 -15.56 -5.20 12.28
N MET A 106 -14.92 -4.09 11.85
CA MET A 106 -15.58 -3.15 10.94
C MET A 106 -15.84 -3.82 9.59
N THR A 107 -17.01 -3.55 9.02
CA THR A 107 -17.35 -3.99 7.66
C THR A 107 -16.57 -3.20 6.62
N ILE A 108 -16.40 -3.77 5.42
CA ILE A 108 -15.79 -3.05 4.30
C ILE A 108 -16.63 -1.82 3.97
N SER A 109 -17.96 -1.92 3.98
CA SER A 109 -18.85 -0.79 3.68
C SER A 109 -18.67 0.38 4.66
N GLU A 110 -18.49 0.12 5.95
CA GLU A 110 -18.22 1.18 6.93
C GLU A 110 -16.92 1.93 6.64
N VAL A 111 -15.84 1.19 6.35
CA VAL A 111 -14.51 1.78 6.14
C VAL A 111 -14.42 2.49 4.78
N THR A 112 -15.07 1.94 3.76
CA THR A 112 -15.10 2.48 2.39
C THR A 112 -16.15 3.57 2.19
N LYS A 113 -16.91 3.95 3.24
CA LYS A 113 -18.01 4.92 3.17
C LYS A 113 -19.04 4.52 2.13
N ASN A 114 -19.58 3.31 2.27
CA ASN A 114 -20.52 2.70 1.33
C ASN A 114 -19.96 2.57 -0.09
N ASN A 115 -18.72 2.05 -0.21
CA ASN A 115 -18.01 1.82 -1.48
C ASN A 115 -17.68 3.09 -2.28
N GLU A 116 -17.75 4.25 -1.66
CA GLU A 116 -17.28 5.50 -2.25
C GLU A 116 -15.75 5.55 -2.38
N LEU A 117 -15.06 4.88 -1.46
CA LEU A 117 -13.61 4.73 -1.42
C LEU A 117 -13.25 3.26 -1.66
N GLN A 118 -12.03 3.02 -2.13
CA GLN A 118 -11.53 1.67 -2.40
C GLN A 118 -10.34 1.37 -1.50
N MET A 119 -10.36 0.20 -0.85
CA MET A 119 -9.17 -0.29 -0.15
C MET A 119 -8.09 -0.66 -1.17
N VAL A 120 -6.83 -0.28 -0.90
CA VAL A 120 -5.72 -0.56 -1.81
C VAL A 120 -5.25 -2.00 -1.66
N LEU A 121 -5.33 -2.76 -2.75
CA LEU A 121 -4.89 -4.16 -2.82
C LEU A 121 -3.35 -4.24 -2.80
N ALA A 122 -2.81 -5.10 -1.94
CA ALA A 122 -1.38 -5.37 -1.86
C ALA A 122 -1.09 -6.86 -1.70
N GLY A 123 -1.42 -7.61 -2.75
CA GLY A 123 -1.11 -9.02 -2.86
C GLY A 123 -2.20 -9.92 -2.31
N SER A 124 -1.82 -11.16 -1.99
CA SER A 124 -2.76 -12.17 -1.55
C SER A 124 -2.07 -13.28 -0.75
N ASP A 125 -2.79 -13.86 0.19
CA ASP A 125 -2.41 -15.07 0.93
C ASP A 125 -3.45 -16.17 0.67
N LYS A 126 -3.03 -17.24 -0.04
CA LYS A 126 -3.89 -18.36 -0.45
C LYS A 126 -5.18 -17.88 -1.13
N SER A 127 -5.03 -17.00 -2.11
CA SER A 127 -6.14 -16.36 -2.87
C SER A 127 -7.02 -15.40 -2.07
N ARG A 128 -6.71 -15.13 -0.81
CA ARG A 128 -7.39 -14.08 -0.04
C ARG A 128 -6.69 -12.74 -0.28
N PRO A 129 -7.42 -11.69 -0.69
CA PRO A 129 -6.82 -10.38 -0.90
C PRO A 129 -6.24 -9.83 0.39
N LEU A 130 -5.08 -9.21 0.29
CA LEU A 130 -4.45 -8.47 1.38
C LEU A 130 -4.51 -6.98 1.07
N TYR A 131 -4.77 -6.18 2.09
CA TYR A 131 -4.86 -4.72 1.96
C TYR A 131 -3.80 -4.03 2.79
N ILE A 132 -3.53 -2.77 2.45
CA ILE A 132 -2.49 -1.98 3.12
C ILE A 132 -3.07 -1.30 4.34
N GLY A 133 -2.43 -1.52 5.48
CA GLY A 133 -2.66 -0.74 6.68
C GLY A 133 -1.38 -0.13 7.22
N ARG A 134 -1.53 0.88 8.07
CA ARG A 134 -0.43 1.41 8.88
C ARG A 134 -0.84 1.53 10.34
N THR A 135 0.15 1.52 11.22
CA THR A 135 -0.03 1.91 12.62
C THR A 135 1.23 2.61 13.11
N THR A 136 1.09 3.31 14.24
CA THR A 136 2.20 3.95 14.92
C THR A 136 2.62 3.10 16.10
N ILE A 137 3.87 2.65 16.09
CA ILE A 137 4.50 1.85 17.14
C ILE A 137 5.34 2.76 18.06
N PRO A 138 5.84 2.25 19.22
CA PRO A 138 6.65 3.04 20.14
C PRO A 138 7.80 3.78 19.45
N ARG A 139 8.13 4.97 19.96
CA ARG A 139 9.03 5.97 19.34
C ARG A 139 8.44 6.71 18.13
N ASN A 140 7.11 6.71 18.01
CA ASN A 140 6.36 7.43 16.97
C ASN A 140 6.75 7.01 15.55
N GLN A 141 7.14 5.75 15.39
CA GLN A 141 7.50 5.16 14.11
C GLN A 141 6.24 4.63 13.44
N THR A 142 6.05 4.98 12.17
CA THR A 142 5.02 4.39 11.32
C THR A 142 5.52 3.05 10.79
N VAL A 143 4.67 2.02 10.81
CA VAL A 143 4.92 0.74 10.16
C VAL A 143 3.76 0.35 9.26
N ILE A 144 4.10 -0.26 8.12
CA ILE A 144 3.14 -0.78 7.14
C ILE A 144 2.95 -2.27 7.36
N GLY A 145 1.70 -2.71 7.28
CA GLY A 145 1.30 -4.09 7.49
C GLY A 145 0.25 -4.56 6.49
N LYS A 146 -0.06 -5.85 6.59
CA LYS A 146 -1.14 -6.48 5.83
C LYS A 146 -2.42 -6.55 6.67
N ILE A 147 -3.52 -6.14 6.09
CA ILE A 147 -4.86 -6.34 6.64
C ILE A 147 -5.49 -7.53 5.93
N LEU A 148 -5.95 -8.52 6.70
CA LEU A 148 -6.80 -9.57 6.16
C LEU A 148 -8.27 -9.14 6.26
N VAL A 149 -9.04 -9.50 5.25
CA VAL A 149 -10.49 -9.38 5.25
C VAL A 149 -11.10 -10.78 5.30
N THR A 150 -12.13 -10.96 6.11
CA THR A 150 -12.85 -12.23 6.24
C THR A 150 -14.33 -11.94 6.40
N ASN A 151 -15.19 -12.59 5.61
CA ASN A 151 -16.64 -12.42 5.65
C ASN A 151 -17.06 -10.94 5.62
N ASP A 152 -16.50 -10.16 4.70
CA ASP A 152 -16.78 -8.72 4.54
C ASP A 152 -16.40 -7.82 5.73
N THR A 153 -15.56 -8.33 6.64
CA THR A 153 -15.06 -7.56 7.80
C THR A 153 -13.54 -7.50 7.82
N LEU A 154 -13.01 -6.38 8.30
CA LEU A 154 -11.61 -6.22 8.58
C LEU A 154 -11.19 -7.12 9.75
N ASN A 155 -10.03 -7.75 9.64
CA ASN A 155 -9.46 -8.58 10.70
C ASN A 155 -8.31 -7.84 11.41
N PHE A 156 -7.36 -8.56 12.00
CA PHE A 156 -6.12 -7.96 12.47
C PHE A 156 -5.30 -7.38 11.31
N MET A 157 -4.58 -6.30 11.59
CA MET A 157 -3.43 -5.92 10.78
C MET A 157 -2.18 -6.58 11.35
N TRP A 158 -1.37 -7.17 10.48
CA TRP A 158 -0.10 -7.78 10.86
C TRP A 158 1.07 -6.92 10.41
N VAL A 159 2.00 -6.67 11.33
CA VAL A 159 3.17 -5.82 11.12
C VAL A 159 4.43 -6.53 11.58
N ALA A 160 5.55 -6.19 10.95
CA ALA A 160 6.86 -6.65 11.37
C ALA A 160 7.54 -5.56 12.20
N GLN A 161 8.10 -5.96 13.34
CA GLN A 161 8.86 -5.08 14.20
C GLN A 161 9.87 -5.86 15.04
N SER A 162 11.12 -5.37 15.04
CA SER A 162 12.20 -5.84 15.91
C SER A 162 12.47 -7.34 15.78
N GLY A 163 12.34 -7.90 14.57
CA GLY A 163 12.55 -9.33 14.33
C GLY A 163 11.31 -10.21 14.52
N GLU A 164 10.20 -9.65 14.99
CA GLU A 164 8.97 -10.39 15.28
C GLU A 164 7.78 -9.86 14.47
N GLY A 165 6.78 -10.72 14.29
CA GLY A 165 5.49 -10.36 13.71
C GLY A 165 4.45 -10.10 14.81
N TRP A 166 3.75 -8.98 14.71
CA TRP A 166 2.73 -8.55 15.67
C TRP A 166 1.39 -8.38 14.98
N SER A 167 0.30 -8.61 15.73
CA SER A 167 -1.04 -8.21 15.29
C SER A 167 -1.52 -7.00 16.08
N VAL A 168 -2.24 -6.12 15.40
CA VAL A 168 -2.92 -4.97 16.02
C VAL A 168 -4.39 -4.95 15.63
N THR A 169 -5.24 -4.48 16.55
CA THR A 169 -6.70 -4.39 16.36
C THR A 169 -7.14 -3.04 15.82
N ASP A 170 -6.40 -1.99 16.12
CA ASP A 170 -6.66 -0.61 15.73
C ASP A 170 -5.51 -0.13 14.85
N TYR A 171 -5.86 0.41 13.69
CA TYR A 171 -4.91 0.81 12.66
C TYR A 171 -5.59 1.79 11.70
N GLU A 172 -4.85 2.25 10.70
CA GLU A 172 -5.41 3.02 9.59
C GLU A 172 -5.35 2.19 8.31
N VAL A 173 -6.40 2.25 7.50
CA VAL A 173 -6.49 1.58 6.20
C VAL A 173 -6.15 2.57 5.11
N LEU A 174 -5.33 2.16 4.15
CA LEU A 174 -5.07 2.96 2.96
C LEU A 174 -6.27 2.87 2.01
N LEU A 175 -6.90 4.02 1.77
CA LEU A 175 -8.03 4.17 0.88
C LEU A 175 -7.67 5.05 -0.31
N TYR A 176 -8.21 4.69 -1.47
CA TYR A 176 -8.13 5.42 -2.72
C TYR A 176 -9.51 5.98 -3.09
N ASP A 177 -9.58 7.27 -3.43
CA ASP A 177 -10.78 7.91 -3.96
C ASP A 177 -10.72 7.97 -5.51
N PRO A 178 -11.46 7.10 -6.22
CA PRO A 178 -11.51 7.11 -7.67
C PRO A 178 -12.25 8.33 -8.25
N ARG A 179 -12.99 9.08 -7.41
CA ARG A 179 -13.81 10.22 -7.83
C ARG A 179 -13.08 11.54 -7.71
N PHE A 180 -11.84 11.53 -7.22
CA PHE A 180 -11.04 12.74 -7.07
C PHE A 180 -10.74 13.33 -8.46
N ILE A 181 -11.21 14.57 -8.71
CA ILE A 181 -11.00 15.25 -9.99
C ILE A 181 -9.95 16.34 -9.81
N VAL A 182 -8.84 16.20 -10.53
CA VAL A 182 -7.85 17.28 -10.68
C VAL A 182 -8.28 18.17 -11.82
N LYS A 183 -8.82 19.36 -11.52
CA LYS A 183 -9.07 20.38 -12.54
C LYS A 183 -7.88 21.31 -12.61
N THR A 184 -7.23 21.34 -13.78
CA THR A 184 -6.21 22.34 -14.09
C THR A 184 -6.92 23.51 -14.74
N GLU A 185 -6.91 24.68 -14.09
CA GLU A 185 -7.38 25.91 -14.70
C GLU A 185 -6.18 26.76 -15.11
N CYS A 186 -6.09 27.05 -16.41
CA CYS A 186 -5.11 27.99 -16.94
C CYS A 186 -5.64 29.41 -16.78
N LEU A 187 -5.05 30.20 -15.88
CA LEU A 187 -5.32 31.63 -15.72
C LEU A 187 -4.12 32.41 -16.28
N GLY A 188 -4.14 32.66 -17.59
CA GLY A 188 -3.04 33.34 -18.29
C GLY A 188 -1.76 32.51 -18.34
N ASN A 189 -0.62 33.11 -17.99
CA ASN A 189 0.69 32.41 -17.94
C ASN A 189 0.89 31.59 -16.65
N ASN A 190 -0.09 31.58 -15.74
CA ASN A 190 -0.02 30.85 -14.49
C ASN A 190 -0.99 29.66 -14.51
N ILE A 191 -0.47 28.50 -14.10
CA ILE A 191 -1.27 27.28 -13.94
C ILE A 191 -1.74 27.22 -12.48
N THR A 192 -3.05 27.26 -12.27
CA THR A 192 -3.65 27.04 -10.95
C THR A 192 -4.25 25.64 -10.90
N ILE A 193 -3.83 24.82 -9.94
CA ILE A 193 -4.37 23.48 -9.72
C ILE A 193 -5.47 23.60 -8.67
N ASN A 194 -6.72 23.40 -9.08
CA ASN A 194 -7.87 23.42 -8.17
C ASN A 194 -8.29 21.97 -7.84
N ILE A 195 -8.32 21.66 -6.55
CA ILE A 195 -8.69 20.34 -6.02
C ILE A 195 -10.16 20.35 -5.66
N PHE A 196 -10.96 19.46 -6.25
CA PHE A 196 -12.39 19.33 -5.97
C PHE A 196 -12.72 17.90 -5.51
N ASN A 197 -13.41 17.78 -4.37
CA ASN A 197 -14.11 16.55 -4.00
C ASN A 197 -15.53 16.63 -4.57
N ASN A 198 -15.95 15.60 -5.30
CA ASN A 198 -17.23 15.58 -6.02
C ASN A 198 -18.39 15.22 -5.08
N HIS A 199 -18.50 15.90 -3.93
CA HIS A 199 -19.63 15.79 -3.02
C HIS A 199 -20.61 16.93 -3.29
N ASN A 200 -21.55 16.69 -4.21
CA ASN A 200 -22.84 17.36 -4.28
C ASN A 200 -23.93 16.32 -4.05
#